data_AF-A0A1Y1Q835-F1
#
_entry.id   AF-A0A1Y1Q835-F1
#
_cell.length_a   1.000
_cell.length_b   1.000
_cell.length_c   1.000
_cell.angle_alpha   90.00
_cell.angle_beta   90.00
_cell.angle_gamma   90.00
#
_symmetry.space_group_name_H-M   'P 1'
#
loop_
_entity.id
_entity.type
_entity.pdbx_description
1 polymer ?
#
loop_
_entity_poly.entity_id
_entity_poly.type
_entity_poly.pdbx_seq_one_letter_code
_entity_poly.pdbx_strand_id
1 'polypeptide(L)'
;MHPQKILHTAVEKLQQTTGIAVSLQTNAKCPELKADVLLSIALNGKPLEFAVETKRHLTSAKAHLTLEPYHVRHIPALLATDYANPKLVEQLKNQGSNFIDAAGNA
;
A
#
# COMPACT_ATOMS: atom_id res chain seq x y z
N MET A 1 -3.24 10.73 -11.62
CA MET A 1 -1.87 10.87 -11.05
C MET A 1 -1.00 9.68 -11.49
N HIS A 2 0.30 9.84 -11.79
CA HIS A 2 1.16 8.71 -12.16
C HIS A 2 1.35 7.74 -10.97
N PRO A 3 1.43 6.40 -11.16
CA PRO A 3 1.52 5.44 -10.04
C PRO A 3 2.62 5.75 -9.01
N GLN A 4 3.84 6.04 -9.48
CA GLN A 4 4.95 6.44 -8.60
C GLN A 4 4.64 7.69 -7.76
N LYS A 5 3.90 8.65 -8.34
CA LYS A 5 3.50 9.87 -7.64
C LYS A 5 2.46 9.58 -6.56
N ILE A 6 1.49 8.69 -6.84
CA ILE A 6 0.50 8.23 -5.85
C ILE A 6 1.21 7.62 -4.65
N LEU A 7 2.14 6.70 -4.89
CA LEU A 7 2.87 6.03 -3.83
C LEU A 7 3.71 7.00 -3.00
N HIS A 8 4.46 7.89 -3.65
CA HIS A 8 5.26 8.90 -2.96
C HIS A 8 4.38 9.76 -2.04
N THR A 9 3.27 10.29 -2.56
CA THR A 9 2.37 11.15 -1.78
C THR A 9 1.68 10.38 -0.65
N ALA A 10 1.28 9.13 -0.87
CA ALA A 10 0.68 8.29 0.17
C ALA A 10 1.68 7.97 1.29
N VAL A 11 2.93 7.68 0.95
CA VAL A 11 4.01 7.46 1.93
C VAL A 11 4.32 8.73 2.71
N GLU A 12 4.47 9.87 2.04
CA GLU A 12 4.68 11.16 2.70
C GLU A 12 3.54 11.46 3.69
N LYS A 13 2.29 11.16 3.30
CA LYS A 13 1.15 11.34 4.19
C LYS A 13 1.17 10.39 5.38
N LEU A 14 1.47 9.11 5.17
CA LEU A 14 1.62 8.15 6.26
C LEU A 14 2.69 8.62 7.27
N GLN A 15 3.84 9.11 6.79
CA GLN A 15 4.89 9.64 7.66
C GLN A 15 4.43 10.86 8.46
N GLN A 16 3.72 11.79 7.81
CA GLN A 16 3.21 13.00 8.46
C GLN A 16 2.14 12.69 9.52
N THR A 17 1.28 11.69 9.29
CA THR A 17 0.17 11.37 10.19
C THR A 17 0.58 10.47 11.34
N THR A 18 1.53 9.54 11.12
CA THR A 18 1.90 8.53 12.12
C THR A 18 3.25 8.79 12.79
N GLY A 19 4.12 9.61 12.19
CA GLY A 19 5.50 9.79 12.63
C GLY A 19 6.40 8.58 12.36
N ILE A 20 5.92 7.56 11.65
CA ILE A 20 6.69 6.35 11.34
C ILE A 20 7.74 6.68 10.27
N ALA A 21 8.97 6.20 10.48
CA ALA A 21 10.00 6.28 9.45
C ALA A 21 9.71 5.26 8.34
N VAL A 22 9.60 5.74 7.11
CA VAL A 22 9.27 4.95 5.93
C VAL A 22 10.36 5.16 4.90
N SER A 23 10.88 4.05 4.37
CA SER A 23 11.91 4.02 3.35
C SER A 23 11.34 3.37 2.09
N LEU A 24 11.19 4.16 1.03
CA LEU A 24 10.73 3.68 -0.25
C LEU A 24 11.90 3.08 -1.03
N GLN A 25 11.87 1.77 -1.29
CA GLN A 25 12.84 1.13 -2.18
C GLN A 25 12.19 0.87 -3.53
N THR A 26 12.37 1.80 -4.46
CA THR A 26 11.81 1.70 -5.82
C THR A 26 12.58 0.75 -6.74
N ASN A 27 13.55 -0.02 -6.20
CA ASN A 27 14.42 -0.85 -6.98
C ASN A 27 13.99 -2.32 -6.95
N ALA A 28 14.03 -2.91 -8.15
CA ALA A 28 13.75 -4.29 -8.51
C ALA A 28 12.26 -4.68 -8.45
N LYS A 29 11.65 -4.74 -9.64
CA LYS A 29 10.60 -5.73 -9.93
C LYS A 29 11.00 -7.03 -9.22
N CYS A 30 10.30 -7.41 -8.17
CA CYS A 30 10.47 -8.74 -7.61
C CYS A 30 9.88 -9.70 -8.65
N PRO A 31 10.68 -10.48 -9.41
CA PRO A 31 10.19 -11.22 -10.57
C PRO A 31 9.12 -12.24 -10.18
N GLU A 32 9.20 -12.74 -8.94
CA GLU A 32 8.28 -13.70 -8.35
C GLU A 32 6.93 -13.08 -7.98
N LEU A 33 6.91 -11.79 -7.65
CA LEU A 33 5.74 -11.10 -7.11
C LEU A 33 5.05 -10.17 -8.09
N LYS A 34 5.75 -9.68 -9.13
CA LYS A 34 5.25 -8.67 -10.07
C LYS A 34 4.72 -7.38 -9.40
N ALA A 35 5.05 -7.14 -8.13
CA ALA A 35 4.67 -5.93 -7.41
C ALA A 35 5.26 -4.69 -8.08
N ASP A 36 4.53 -3.56 -8.01
CA ASP A 36 4.99 -2.30 -8.59
C ASP A 36 6.23 -1.78 -7.86
N VAL A 37 6.26 -1.90 -6.53
CA VAL A 37 7.32 -1.37 -5.64
C VAL A 37 7.45 -2.23 -4.37
N LEU A 38 8.64 -2.24 -3.75
CA LEU A 38 8.85 -2.73 -2.38
C LEU A 38 8.96 -1.55 -1.40
N LEU A 39 8.18 -1.60 -0.33
CA LEU A 39 8.16 -0.57 0.71
C LEU A 39 8.71 -1.15 2.01
N SER A 40 9.70 -0.49 2.60
CA SER A 40 10.21 -0.84 3.93
C SER A 40 9.76 0.19 4.96
N ILE A 41 9.01 -0.25 5.96
CA ILE A 41 8.51 0.57 7.06
C ILE A 41 9.27 0.19 8.33
N ALA A 42 9.91 1.16 8.99
CA ALA A 42 10.59 0.91 10.26
C ALA A 42 9.62 1.13 11.42
N LEU A 43 9.06 0.05 11.96
CA LEU A 43 8.19 0.09 13.13
C LEU A 43 8.96 -0.39 14.37
N ASN A 44 9.09 0.47 15.39
CA ASN A 44 9.85 0.19 16.61
C ASN A 44 11.29 -0.29 16.33
N GLY A 45 11.94 0.28 15.31
CA GLY A 45 13.29 -0.08 14.90
C GLY A 45 13.41 -1.40 14.13
N LYS A 46 12.30 -2.10 13.85
CA LYS A 46 12.28 -3.31 13.02
C LYS A 46 11.77 -2.99 11.61
N PRO A 47 12.49 -3.35 10.55
CA PRO A 47 12.00 -3.19 9.18
C PRO A 47 10.89 -4.20 8.91
N LEU A 48 9.77 -3.69 8.38
CA LEU A 48 8.67 -4.46 7.82
C LEU A 48 8.58 -4.17 6.33
N GLU A 49 8.68 -5.20 5.51
CA GLU A 49 8.65 -5.07 4.05
C GLU A 49 7.27 -5.41 3.50
N PHE A 50 6.79 -4.58 2.58
CA PHE A 50 5.50 -4.76 1.91
C PHE A 50 5.69 -4.71 0.39
N ALA A 51 5.09 -5.68 -0.29
CA ALA A 51 4.85 -5.60 -1.72
C ALA A 51 3.72 -4.59 -1.99
N VAL A 52 4.01 -3.54 -2.76
CA VAL A 52 3.06 -2.46 -3.01
C VAL A 52 2.46 -2.55 -4.39
N GLU A 53 1.14 -2.50 -4.44
CA GLU A 53 0.35 -2.41 -5.67
C GLU A 53 -0.33 -1.04 -5.75
N THR A 54 -0.08 -0.32 -6.85
CA THR A 54 -0.66 1.02 -7.02
C THR A 54 -1.87 0.98 -7.93
N LYS A 55 -3.01 1.50 -7.48
CA LYS A 55 -4.25 1.57 -8.28
C LYS A 55 -4.84 2.98 -8.22
N ARG A 56 -5.07 3.60 -9.39
CA ARG A 56 -5.77 4.90 -9.51
C ARG A 56 -7.26 4.85 -9.19
N HIS A 57 -7.90 3.71 -9.43
CA HIS A 57 -9.34 3.57 -9.20
C HIS A 57 -9.59 2.27 -8.46
N LEU A 58 -9.63 2.39 -7.14
CA LEU A 58 -9.81 1.25 -6.25
C LEU A 58 -11.29 1.03 -5.95
N THR A 59 -11.67 -0.23 -5.93
CA THR A 59 -12.95 -0.73 -5.40
C THR A 59 -12.62 -1.85 -4.44
N SER A 60 -13.47 -2.16 -3.46
CA SER A 60 -13.24 -3.26 -2.51
C SER A 60 -12.97 -4.59 -3.22
N ALA A 61 -13.73 -4.93 -4.28
CA ALA A 61 -13.51 -6.14 -5.07
C ALA A 61 -12.14 -6.17 -5.75
N LYS A 62 -11.74 -5.07 -6.41
CA LYS A 62 -10.40 -4.93 -7.01
C LYS A 62 -9.29 -5.02 -5.97
N ALA A 63 -9.51 -4.47 -4.78
CA ALA A 63 -8.53 -4.54 -3.70
C ALA A 63 -8.28 -5.99 -3.29
N HIS A 64 -9.36 -6.74 -3.04
CA HIS A 64 -9.27 -8.15 -2.69
C HIS A 64 -8.56 -8.98 -3.77
N LEU A 65 -8.98 -8.84 -5.03
CA LEU A 65 -8.35 -9.55 -6.16
C LEU A 65 -6.87 -9.19 -6.34
N THR A 66 -6.48 -7.96 -6.00
CA THR A 66 -5.08 -7.52 -6.10
C THR A 66 -4.23 -8.12 -4.99
N LEU A 67 -4.77 -8.26 -3.78
CA LEU A 67 -4.02 -8.75 -2.61
C LEU A 67 -4.05 -10.28 -2.44
N GLU A 68 -5.03 -10.98 -3.03
CA GLU A 68 -5.20 -12.43 -2.89
C GLU A 68 -3.94 -13.24 -3.24
N PRO A 69 -3.20 -12.97 -4.34
CA PRO A 69 -1.99 -13.71 -4.66
C PRO A 69 -0.89 -13.56 -3.61
N TYR A 70 -0.81 -12.41 -2.95
CA TYR A 70 0.16 -12.14 -1.89
C TYR A 70 -0.25 -12.85 -0.60
N HIS A 71 -1.54 -12.86 -0.28
CA HIS A 71 -2.07 -13.54 0.89
C HIS A 71 -1.82 -15.05 0.84
N VAL A 72 -2.10 -15.68 -0.32
CA VAL A 72 -1.86 -17.12 -0.55
C VAL A 72 -0.38 -17.49 -0.37
N ARG A 73 0.53 -16.55 -0.66
CA ARG A 73 1.97 -16.75 -0.53
C ARG A 73 2.54 -16.29 0.82
N HIS A 74 1.68 -15.84 1.74
CA HIS A 74 2.08 -15.25 3.02
C HIS A 74 3.04 -14.06 2.89
N ILE A 75 2.91 -13.29 1.81
CA ILE A 75 3.74 -12.12 1.55
C ILE A 75 2.98 -10.88 2.00
N PRO A 76 3.54 -10.05 2.90
CA PRO A 76 2.91 -8.80 3.28
C PRO A 76 2.74 -7.90 2.06
N ALA A 77 1.51 -7.46 1.80
CA ALA A 77 1.19 -6.58 0.69
C ALA A 77 0.36 -5.39 1.15
N LEU A 78 0.50 -4.29 0.41
CA LEU A 78 -0.11 -3.00 0.68
C LEU A 78 -0.66 -2.40 -0.63
N LEU A 79 -1.90 -1.91 -0.59
CA LEU A 79 -2.48 -1.16 -1.70
C LEU A 79 -2.21 0.35 -1.54
N ALA A 80 -1.70 0.98 -2.59
CA ALA A 80 -1.60 2.44 -2.67
C ALA A 80 -2.60 2.99 -3.68
N THR A 81 -3.40 3.99 -3.29
CA THR A 81 -4.40 4.62 -4.16
C THR A 81 -4.38 6.14 -4.07
N ASP A 82 -4.92 6.82 -5.09
CA ASP A 82 -4.98 8.29 -5.08
C ASP A 82 -6.00 8.81 -4.06
N TYR A 83 -7.12 8.11 -3.90
CA TYR A 83 -8.17 8.48 -2.96
C TYR A 83 -9.03 7.28 -2.58
N ALA A 84 -9.18 7.02 -1.28
CA ALA A 84 -10.21 6.14 -0.76
C ALA A 84 -11.29 6.97 -0.04
N ASN A 85 -12.53 6.91 -0.52
CA ASN A 85 -13.64 7.55 0.19
C ASN A 85 -13.96 6.79 1.51
N PRO A 86 -14.67 7.41 2.48
CA PRO A 86 -14.92 6.81 3.79
C PRO A 86 -15.58 5.42 3.74
N LYS A 87 -16.54 5.24 2.83
CA LYS A 87 -17.21 3.94 2.63
C LYS A 87 -16.23 2.87 2.17
N LEU A 88 -15.34 3.20 1.24
CA LEU A 88 -14.30 2.28 0.78
C LEU A 88 -13.29 1.98 1.88
N VAL A 89 -12.88 2.98 2.67
CA VAL A 89 -11.98 2.81 3.83
C VAL A 89 -12.57 1.79 4.81
N GLU A 90 -13.83 1.93 5.19
CA GLU A 90 -14.52 0.98 6.08
C GLU A 90 -14.58 -0.44 5.48
N GLN A 91 -14.90 -0.55 4.19
CA GLN A 91 -14.94 -1.84 3.50
C GLN A 91 -13.57 -2.53 3.51
N LEU A 92 -12.50 -1.80 3.20
CA LEU A 92 -11.14 -2.35 3.17
C LEU A 92 -10.66 -2.77 4.56
N LYS A 93 -10.99 -1.97 5.59
CA LYS A 93 -10.71 -2.31 7.00
C LYS A 93 -11.43 -3.59 7.44
N ASN A 94 -12.73 -3.71 7.14
CA ASN A 94 -13.52 -4.91 7.46
C ASN A 94 -13.01 -6.16 6.74
N GLN A 95 -12.36 -6.00 5.60
CA GLN A 95 -11.73 -7.08 4.84
C GLN A 95 -10.30 -7.40 5.31
N GLY A 96 -9.75 -6.68 6.30
CA GLY A 96 -8.38 -6.85 6.76
C GLY A 96 -7.32 -6.52 5.71
N SER A 97 -7.68 -5.70 4.71
CA SER A 97 -6.75 -5.29 3.66
C SER A 97 -5.84 -4.17 4.15
N ASN A 98 -4.54 -4.28 3.92
CA ASN A 98 -3.61 -3.19 4.18
C ASN A 98 -3.66 -2.20 3.00
N PHE A 99 -3.86 -0.92 3.27
CA PHE A 99 -3.85 0.12 2.23
C PHE A 99 -3.43 1.49 2.78
N ILE A 100 -2.97 2.35 1.89
CA ILE A 100 -2.70 3.78 2.12
C ILE A 100 -3.26 4.59 0.95
N ASP A 101 -3.65 5.84 1.20
CA ASP A 101 -4.07 6.76 0.15
C ASP A 101 -3.28 8.07 0.15
N ALA A 102 -3.20 8.71 -1.03
CA ALA A 102 -2.49 9.98 -1.19
C ALA A 102 -3.22 11.17 -0.55
N ALA A 103 -4.47 10.99 -0.10
CA ALA A 103 -5.28 12.01 0.53
C ALA A 103 -5.11 12.04 2.07
N GLY A 104 -4.55 10.99 2.67
CA GLY A 104 -4.38 10.82 4.10
C GLY A 104 -5.66 10.37 4.84
N ASN A 105 -6.62 9.74 4.16
CA ASN A 105 -7.79 9.15 4.84
C ASN A 105 -7.51 7.77 5.43
N ALA A 106 -6.35 7.20 5.11
CA ALA A 106 -5.93 5.84 5.41
C ALA A 106 -4.54 5.81 6.04
#